data_AF-A0A7X0RQA1-F1
#
_entry.id   AF-A0A7X0RQA1-F1
#
_cell.length_a   1.000
_cell.length_b   1.000
_cell.length_c   1.000
_cell.angle_alpha   90.00
_cell.angle_beta   90.00
_cell.angle_gamma   90.00
#
_symmetry.space_group_name_H-M   'P 1'
#
loop_
_entity.id
_entity.type
_entity.pdbx_description
1 polymer ?
#
loop_
_entity_poly.entity_id
_entity_poly.type
_entity_poly.pdbx_seq_one_letter_code
_entity_poly.pdbx_strand_id
1 'polypeptide(L)'
;MEIKISRFVREYGDYYVRFFVTSKDKTFETEAMVSGSEAAGKSHDEISALALIKVKPNIDYNMSQPDELPSEDIGDMIGKEVKVAPAALQSIRVLGPASVFTTAAGPVSSNFNAVPIDQYGSIIESSAVVWSYSPSEPGIEIDASTGRLTANRPDLAASVVVTISAAIGGVVGTLQVAVNPPTGEDVLGRKVAELETESVQTMLAVAEAYETAVVNNTQREKEGVDTMLRLTEVYDLFLQQQVEIEALKAEVSTLRGC
;
A
#
# COMPACT_ATOMS: atom_id res chain seq x y z
N MET A 1 -3.08 37.48 -24.51
CA MET A 1 -3.60 36.83 -25.72
C MET A 1 -5.09 37.10 -25.75
N GLU A 2 -5.57 37.73 -26.82
CA GLU A 2 -6.96 38.04 -27.08
C GLU A 2 -7.45 37.12 -28.21
N ILE A 3 -8.61 36.50 -28.03
CA ILE A 3 -9.23 35.64 -29.05
C ILE A 3 -10.63 36.20 -29.35
N LYS A 4 -10.91 36.42 -30.62
CA LYS A 4 -12.18 36.98 -31.13
C LYS A 4 -12.77 36.07 -32.17
N ILE A 5 -14.09 35.90 -32.20
CA ILE A 5 -14.77 35.21 -33.29
C ILE A 5 -14.93 36.19 -34.44
N SER A 6 -14.37 35.87 -35.60
CA SER A 6 -14.45 36.71 -36.80
C SER A 6 -15.61 36.32 -37.70
N ARG A 7 -15.97 35.04 -37.71
CA ARG A 7 -17.07 34.52 -38.52
C ARG A 7 -17.70 33.33 -37.81
N PHE A 8 -19.02 33.28 -37.81
CA PHE A 8 -19.79 32.11 -37.41
C PHE A 8 -20.85 31.86 -38.47
N VAL A 9 -20.71 30.79 -39.25
CA VAL A 9 -21.66 30.46 -40.32
C VAL A 9 -22.04 29.00 -40.22
N ARG A 10 -23.31 28.71 -40.50
CA ARG A 10 -23.81 27.36 -40.67
C ARG A 10 -23.88 27.03 -42.16
N GLU A 11 -23.09 26.06 -42.61
CA GLU A 11 -23.07 25.61 -44.00
C GLU A 11 -23.27 24.09 -44.03
N TYR A 12 -24.19 23.61 -44.88
CA TYR A 12 -24.46 22.17 -45.08
C TYR A 12 -24.77 21.36 -43.81
N GLY A 13 -25.24 22.02 -42.75
CA GLY A 13 -25.58 21.39 -41.48
C GLY A 13 -24.50 21.52 -40.40
N ASP A 14 -23.27 21.89 -40.78
CA ASP A 14 -22.14 22.09 -39.89
C ASP A 14 -21.92 23.58 -39.58
N TYR A 15 -21.21 23.86 -38.50
CA TYR A 15 -20.89 25.20 -38.04
C TYR A 15 -19.41 25.48 -38.23
N TYR A 16 -19.11 26.53 -38.98
CA TYR A 16 -17.76 27.04 -39.20
C TYR A 16 -17.57 28.28 -38.34
N VAL A 17 -16.65 28.18 -37.38
CA VAL A 17 -16.32 29.27 -36.47
C VAL A 17 -14.87 29.66 -36.72
N ARG A 18 -14.68 30.90 -37.14
CA ARG A 18 -13.37 31.49 -37.38
C ARG A 18 -12.99 32.40 -36.23
N PHE A 19 -11.73 32.31 -35.84
CA PHE A 19 -11.12 33.03 -34.75
C PHE A 19 -10.00 33.93 -35.26
N PHE A 20 -9.97 35.16 -34.79
CA PHE A 20 -8.78 35.99 -34.74
C PHE A 20 -8.09 35.78 -33.40
N VAL A 21 -6.80 35.50 -33.42
CA VAL A 21 -5.98 35.40 -32.22
C VAL A 21 -4.90 36.46 -32.27
N THR A 22 -4.93 37.37 -31.30
CA THR A 22 -3.97 38.44 -31.15
C THR A 22 -3.14 38.21 -29.87
N SER A 23 -1.83 38.14 -29.99
CA SER A 23 -0.94 38.05 -28.84
C SER A 23 0.31 38.88 -29.07
N LYS A 24 0.52 39.90 -28.22
CA LYS A 24 1.54 40.93 -28.41
C LYS A 24 1.34 41.62 -29.77
N ASP A 25 2.25 41.41 -30.72
CA ASP A 25 2.28 42.04 -32.05
C ASP A 25 1.89 41.07 -33.17
N LYS A 26 1.43 39.86 -32.84
CA LYS A 26 1.00 38.83 -33.80
C LYS A 26 -0.51 38.70 -33.81
N THR A 27 -1.10 38.80 -34.99
CA THR A 27 -2.51 38.46 -35.24
C THR A 27 -2.57 37.43 -36.35
N PHE A 28 -3.30 36.33 -36.13
CA PHE A 28 -3.57 35.35 -37.17
C PHE A 28 -5.01 34.83 -37.09
N GLU A 29 -5.49 34.34 -38.23
CA GLU A 29 -6.81 33.69 -38.35
C GLU A 29 -6.68 32.18 -38.26
N THR A 30 -7.65 31.56 -37.59
CA THR A 30 -7.83 30.10 -37.62
C THR A 30 -9.30 29.76 -37.62
N GLU A 31 -9.71 28.71 -38.31
CA GLU A 31 -11.10 28.28 -38.42
C GLU A 31 -11.26 26.84 -37.91
N ALA A 32 -12.37 26.57 -37.24
CA ALA A 32 -12.78 25.21 -36.90
C ALA A 32 -14.19 24.93 -37.39
N MET A 33 -14.37 23.70 -37.83
CA MET A 33 -15.66 23.10 -38.11
C MET A 33 -16.15 22.31 -36.89
N VAL A 34 -17.36 22.60 -36.46
CA VAL A 34 -18.14 21.83 -35.49
C VAL A 34 -19.28 21.18 -36.24
N SER A 35 -19.36 19.85 -36.22
CA SER A 35 -20.38 19.16 -36.99
C SER A 35 -21.79 19.48 -36.48
N GLY A 36 -22.79 19.34 -37.34
CA GLY A 36 -24.21 19.49 -36.95
C GLY A 36 -24.62 18.54 -35.82
N SER A 37 -23.97 17.36 -35.73
CA SER A 37 -24.16 16.41 -34.64
C SER A 37 -23.52 16.86 -33.32
N GLU A 38 -22.33 17.47 -33.36
CA GLU A 38 -21.66 18.03 -32.18
C GLU A 38 -22.38 19.27 -31.63
N ALA A 39 -22.99 20.06 -32.52
CA ALA A 39 -23.72 21.28 -32.20
C ALA A 39 -25.19 21.03 -31.79
N ALA A 40 -25.68 19.79 -31.84
CA ALA A 40 -27.08 19.49 -31.57
C ALA A 40 -27.49 19.88 -30.14
N GLY A 41 -28.48 20.77 -30.04
CA GLY A 41 -29.00 21.26 -28.76
C GLY A 41 -28.09 22.27 -28.04
N LYS A 42 -26.99 22.70 -28.66
CA LYS A 42 -26.03 23.65 -28.07
C LYS A 42 -26.34 25.09 -28.46
N SER A 43 -26.10 25.99 -27.53
CA SER A 43 -26.12 27.43 -27.77
C SER A 43 -24.95 27.87 -28.65
N HIS A 44 -25.04 29.08 -29.19
CA HIS A 44 -23.98 29.67 -30.00
C HIS A 44 -22.64 29.79 -29.25
N ASP A 45 -22.70 30.08 -27.95
CA ASP A 45 -21.52 30.18 -27.08
C ASP A 45 -20.86 28.80 -26.87
N GLU A 46 -21.66 27.75 -26.68
CA GLU A 46 -21.17 26.39 -26.56
C GLU A 46 -20.54 25.87 -27.86
N ILE A 47 -21.14 26.17 -29.01
CA ILE A 47 -20.60 25.80 -30.33
C ILE A 47 -19.27 26.55 -30.56
N SER A 48 -19.20 27.81 -30.18
CA SER A 48 -17.98 28.61 -30.28
C SER A 48 -16.87 28.11 -29.37
N ALA A 49 -17.20 27.67 -28.15
CA ALA A 49 -16.25 27.05 -27.24
C ALA A 49 -15.71 25.71 -27.79
N LEU A 50 -16.58 24.88 -28.38
CA LEU A 50 -16.15 23.64 -29.04
C LEU A 50 -15.22 23.91 -30.22
N ALA A 51 -15.53 24.90 -31.04
CA ALA A 51 -14.67 25.28 -32.15
C ALA A 51 -13.31 25.83 -31.66
N LEU A 52 -13.30 26.59 -30.56
CA LEU A 52 -12.07 27.12 -29.96
C LEU A 52 -11.15 25.99 -29.47
N ILE A 53 -11.72 24.95 -28.85
CA ILE A 53 -10.98 23.76 -28.44
C ILE A 53 -10.28 23.12 -29.64
N LYS A 54 -10.97 23.01 -30.78
CA LYS A 54 -10.42 22.38 -31.99
C LYS A 54 -9.25 23.16 -32.61
N VAL A 55 -9.24 24.49 -32.53
CA VAL A 55 -8.17 25.32 -33.09
C VAL A 55 -7.01 25.59 -32.12
N LYS A 56 -7.15 25.29 -30.83
CA LYS A 56 -6.13 25.59 -29.82
C LYS A 56 -4.73 25.02 -30.13
N PRO A 57 -4.57 23.78 -30.64
CA PRO A 57 -3.26 23.29 -31.04
C PRO A 57 -2.59 24.13 -32.14
N ASN A 58 -3.37 24.62 -33.11
CA ASN A 58 -2.88 25.50 -34.17
C ASN A 58 -2.50 26.87 -33.63
N ILE A 59 -3.25 27.36 -32.63
CA ILE A 59 -2.95 28.61 -31.94
C ILE A 59 -1.61 28.50 -31.21
N ASP A 60 -1.44 27.46 -30.42
CA ASP A 60 -0.21 27.24 -29.64
C ASP A 60 1.00 27.01 -30.57
N TYR A 61 0.80 26.32 -31.70
CA TYR A 61 1.82 26.16 -32.75
C TYR A 61 2.22 27.49 -33.38
N ASN A 62 1.25 28.28 -33.87
CA ASN A 62 1.52 29.57 -34.52
C ASN A 62 2.16 30.59 -33.55
N MET A 63 1.84 30.50 -32.26
CA MET A 63 2.46 31.33 -31.24
C MET A 63 3.89 30.91 -30.87
N SER A 64 4.26 29.66 -31.14
CA SER A 64 5.62 29.15 -30.91
C SER A 64 6.61 29.44 -32.05
N GLN A 65 6.12 29.89 -33.21
CA GLN A 65 6.93 30.22 -34.39
C GLN A 65 7.64 31.58 -34.20
N PRO A 66 8.96 31.70 -34.49
CA PRO A 66 9.65 32.99 -34.56
C PRO A 66 9.12 33.86 -35.72
N ASP A 67 9.17 35.19 -35.57
CA ASP A 67 8.55 36.17 -36.48
C ASP A 67 8.96 36.04 -37.96
N GLU A 68 8.00 35.71 -38.83
CA GLU A 68 8.01 36.07 -40.25
C GLU A 68 6.68 36.76 -40.63
N LEU A 69 6.74 38.11 -40.67
CA LEU A 69 6.11 39.12 -41.57
C LEU A 69 4.65 38.96 -42.10
N PRO A 70 3.99 40.09 -42.47
CA PRO A 70 3.37 41.13 -41.66
C PRO A 70 1.84 41.14 -41.82
N SER A 71 1.14 41.82 -40.91
CA SER A 71 -0.32 42.00 -40.91
C SER A 71 -0.82 42.81 -42.12
N GLU A 72 -1.77 42.26 -42.88
CA GLU A 72 -2.68 43.07 -43.70
C GLU A 72 -3.70 43.79 -42.81
N ASP A 73 -3.89 45.06 -43.16
CA ASP A 73 -4.72 46.07 -42.52
C ASP A 73 -6.20 45.67 -42.60
N ILE A 74 -6.90 45.46 -41.47
CA ILE A 74 -8.37 45.36 -41.47
C ILE A 74 -8.96 46.07 -40.26
N GLY A 75 -9.77 47.08 -40.58
CA GLY A 75 -10.54 47.88 -39.64
C GLY A 75 -11.67 47.14 -38.94
N ASP A 76 -11.95 47.68 -37.75
CA ASP A 76 -13.28 47.92 -37.18
C ASP A 76 -14.18 46.71 -36.86
N MET A 77 -13.80 45.94 -35.82
CA MET A 77 -14.77 45.30 -34.90
C MET A 77 -14.17 45.18 -33.48
N ILE A 78 -14.06 46.31 -32.79
CA ILE A 78 -13.78 46.37 -31.34
C ILE A 78 -15.07 45.97 -30.58
N GLY A 79 -14.96 45.09 -29.58
CA GLY A 79 -15.86 45.16 -28.41
C GLY A 79 -16.70 43.94 -28.00
N LYS A 80 -16.45 42.71 -28.46
CA LYS A 80 -17.04 41.53 -27.81
C LYS A 80 -15.97 40.60 -27.24
N GLU A 81 -15.82 40.67 -25.92
CA GLU A 81 -14.99 39.78 -25.11
C GLU A 81 -15.57 38.36 -25.18
N VAL A 82 -14.78 37.39 -25.65
CA VAL A 82 -15.17 35.97 -25.63
C VAL A 82 -15.09 35.50 -24.19
N LYS A 83 -16.24 35.21 -23.57
CA LYS A 83 -16.29 34.54 -22.27
C LYS A 83 -15.84 33.09 -22.45
N VAL A 84 -14.58 32.82 -22.10
CA VAL A 84 -14.09 31.44 -21.99
C VAL A 84 -14.90 30.74 -20.90
N ALA A 85 -15.46 29.57 -21.21
CA ALA A 85 -16.19 28.79 -20.22
C ALA A 85 -15.25 28.41 -19.06
N PRO A 86 -15.70 28.50 -17.80
CA PRO A 86 -14.86 28.17 -16.66
C PRO A 86 -14.30 26.76 -16.76
N ALA A 87 -13.08 26.55 -16.26
CA ALA A 87 -12.44 25.24 -16.21
C ALA A 87 -13.33 24.26 -15.43
N ALA A 88 -13.64 23.13 -16.05
CA ALA A 88 -14.50 22.09 -15.54
C ALA A 88 -13.77 20.75 -15.67
N LEU A 89 -13.86 19.93 -14.63
CA LEU A 89 -13.22 18.62 -14.61
C LEU A 89 -13.73 17.75 -15.78
N GLN A 90 -12.81 17.22 -16.58
CA GLN A 90 -13.13 16.32 -17.69
C GLN A 90 -12.64 14.88 -17.44
N SER A 91 -11.44 14.73 -16.89
CA SER A 91 -10.85 13.41 -16.64
C SER A 91 -9.94 13.40 -15.42
N ILE A 92 -9.64 12.21 -14.90
CA ILE A 92 -8.71 12.02 -13.80
C ILE A 92 -7.67 11.00 -14.25
N ARG A 93 -6.39 11.36 -14.14
CA ARG A 93 -5.28 10.43 -14.33
C ARG A 93 -4.81 9.94 -12.97
N VAL A 94 -4.93 8.63 -12.73
CA VAL A 94 -4.43 7.99 -11.50
C VAL A 94 -2.97 7.59 -11.69
N LEU A 95 -2.11 8.03 -10.78
CA LEU A 95 -0.68 7.77 -10.77
C LEU A 95 -0.31 6.94 -9.54
N GLY A 96 0.60 6.00 -9.70
CA GLY A 96 1.08 5.15 -8.62
C GLY A 96 1.84 3.94 -9.16
N PRO A 97 2.28 3.04 -8.27
CA PRO A 97 2.96 1.82 -8.71
C PRO A 97 1.98 0.90 -9.45
N ALA A 98 2.42 0.34 -10.57
CA ALA A 98 1.67 -0.69 -11.31
C ALA A 98 1.69 -2.04 -10.59
N SER A 99 2.56 -2.23 -9.61
CA SER A 99 2.67 -3.45 -8.84
C SER A 99 3.08 -3.18 -7.39
N VAL A 100 2.51 -3.95 -6.47
CA VAL A 100 2.81 -3.92 -5.04
C VAL A 100 3.15 -5.34 -4.61
N PHE A 101 4.30 -5.53 -3.96
CA PHE A 101 4.68 -6.83 -3.41
C PHE A 101 4.28 -6.88 -1.94
N THR A 102 3.56 -7.92 -1.53
CA THR A 102 3.33 -8.16 -0.11
C THR A 102 4.62 -8.66 0.54
N THR A 103 4.67 -8.68 1.87
CA THR A 103 5.81 -9.25 2.59
C THR A 103 5.33 -10.30 3.57
N ALA A 104 6.20 -11.23 3.91
CA ALA A 104 5.95 -12.19 4.97
C ALA A 104 6.01 -11.56 6.38
N ALA A 105 6.59 -10.35 6.49
CA ALA A 105 6.85 -9.64 7.75
C ALA A 105 5.68 -8.75 8.20
N GLY A 106 4.76 -8.36 7.32
CA GLY A 106 3.61 -7.54 7.69
C GLY A 106 2.99 -6.74 6.55
N PRO A 107 2.11 -5.78 6.89
CA PRO A 107 1.41 -4.97 5.90
C PRO A 107 2.37 -4.06 5.13
N VAL A 108 2.18 -3.99 3.82
CA VAL A 108 2.89 -3.07 2.92
C VAL A 108 1.91 -2.00 2.45
N SER A 109 2.38 -0.76 2.34
CA SER A 109 1.55 0.33 1.82
C SER A 109 2.16 1.03 0.62
N SER A 110 1.30 1.53 -0.25
CA SER A 110 1.66 2.33 -1.43
C SER A 110 0.67 3.48 -1.61
N ASN A 111 1.17 4.66 -1.96
CA ASN A 111 0.34 5.84 -2.17
C ASN A 111 0.01 6.00 -3.65
N PHE A 112 -1.23 6.35 -3.93
CA PHE A 112 -1.71 6.74 -5.25
C PHE A 112 -2.04 8.23 -5.27
N ASN A 113 -1.86 8.86 -6.42
CA ASN A 113 -2.15 10.26 -6.63
C ASN A 113 -3.16 10.42 -7.78
N ALA A 114 -4.14 11.31 -7.60
CA ALA A 114 -5.10 11.65 -8.64
C ALA A 114 -4.70 12.99 -9.24
N VAL A 115 -4.60 13.05 -10.57
CA VAL A 115 -4.33 14.28 -11.32
C VAL A 115 -5.60 14.62 -12.10
N PRO A 116 -6.42 15.55 -11.59
CA PRO A 116 -7.63 15.99 -12.28
C PRO A 116 -7.25 16.91 -13.44
N ILE A 117 -7.86 16.68 -14.59
CA ILE A 117 -7.58 17.37 -15.85
C ILE A 117 -8.88 17.99 -16.36
N ASP A 118 -8.84 19.27 -16.70
CA ASP A 118 -9.99 20.00 -17.24
C ASP A 118 -10.24 19.71 -18.72
N GLN A 119 -11.31 20.30 -19.26
CA GLN A 119 -11.69 20.17 -20.68
C GLN A 119 -10.67 20.73 -21.67
N TYR A 120 -9.65 21.44 -21.19
CA TYR A 120 -8.60 22.06 -21.98
C TYR A 120 -7.26 21.33 -21.81
N GLY A 121 -7.22 20.22 -21.07
CA GLY A 121 -6.00 19.44 -20.81
C GLY A 121 -5.11 20.00 -19.69
N SER A 122 -5.55 21.03 -18.97
CA SER A 122 -4.82 21.62 -17.86
C SER A 122 -5.11 20.91 -16.55
N ILE A 123 -4.11 20.83 -15.67
CA ILE A 123 -4.29 20.28 -14.32
C ILE A 123 -5.06 21.29 -13.49
N ILE A 124 -6.11 20.84 -12.81
CA ILE A 124 -6.87 21.68 -11.86
C ILE A 124 -6.62 21.20 -10.43
N GLU A 125 -6.54 22.17 -9.51
CA GLU A 125 -6.53 21.86 -8.08
C GLU A 125 -7.92 21.35 -7.68
N SER A 126 -7.97 20.18 -7.05
CA SER A 126 -9.20 19.63 -6.48
C SER A 126 -8.97 19.25 -5.03
N SER A 127 -9.93 19.54 -4.18
CA SER A 127 -9.80 19.39 -2.73
C SER A 127 -10.45 18.11 -2.16
N ALA A 128 -11.18 17.33 -2.95
CA ALA A 128 -11.86 16.13 -2.46
C ALA A 128 -11.85 15.00 -3.49
N VAL A 129 -10.85 14.13 -3.39
CA VAL A 129 -10.78 12.86 -4.13
C VAL A 129 -11.31 11.75 -3.24
N VAL A 130 -12.26 10.97 -3.73
CA VAL A 130 -12.74 9.76 -3.06
C VAL A 130 -12.09 8.55 -3.72
N TRP A 131 -11.36 7.78 -2.93
CA TRP A 131 -10.66 6.58 -3.38
C TRP A 131 -11.46 5.32 -3.12
N SER A 132 -11.37 4.37 -4.05
CA SER A 132 -11.99 3.04 -3.95
C SER A 132 -11.19 2.02 -4.75
N TYR A 133 -11.48 0.73 -4.57
CA TYR A 133 -10.85 -0.35 -5.31
C TYR A 133 -11.84 -1.49 -5.58
N SER A 134 -11.58 -2.26 -6.64
CA SER A 134 -12.37 -3.43 -7.01
C SER A 134 -11.53 -4.46 -7.79
N PRO A 135 -11.73 -5.77 -7.59
CA PRO A 135 -12.63 -6.39 -6.61
C PRO A 135 -12.17 -6.14 -5.17
N SER A 136 -13.11 -6.24 -4.23
CA SER A 136 -12.79 -6.25 -2.79
C SER A 136 -12.12 -7.58 -2.47
N GLU A 137 -10.89 -7.51 -1.98
CA GLU A 137 -10.03 -8.66 -1.73
C GLU A 137 -9.66 -8.67 -0.24
N PRO A 138 -9.77 -9.80 0.47
CA PRO A 138 -9.39 -9.89 1.87
C PRO A 138 -7.94 -9.43 2.09
N GLY A 139 -7.72 -8.63 3.13
CA GLY A 139 -6.38 -8.13 3.47
C GLY A 139 -5.81 -7.08 2.51
N ILE A 140 -6.57 -6.62 1.52
CA ILE A 140 -6.22 -5.46 0.69
C ILE A 140 -7.24 -4.37 0.98
N GLU A 141 -6.78 -3.17 1.33
CA GLU A 141 -7.65 -2.03 1.66
C GLU A 141 -7.07 -0.74 1.06
N ILE A 142 -7.92 0.18 0.64
CA ILE A 142 -7.50 1.54 0.28
C ILE A 142 -8.18 2.55 1.20
N ASP A 143 -7.40 3.49 1.71
CA ASP A 143 -7.93 4.62 2.44
C ASP A 143 -8.66 5.57 1.48
N ALA A 144 -9.97 5.74 1.71
CA ALA A 144 -10.86 6.52 0.87
C ALA A 144 -10.50 8.01 0.77
N SER A 145 -9.74 8.54 1.74
CA SER A 145 -9.38 9.96 1.84
C SER A 145 -7.95 10.24 1.37
N THR A 146 -7.03 9.31 1.58
CA THR A 146 -5.60 9.51 1.25
C THR A 146 -5.14 8.79 -0.01
N GLY A 147 -5.90 7.81 -0.51
CA GLY A 147 -5.46 6.99 -1.64
C GLY A 147 -4.33 6.03 -1.29
N ARG A 148 -4.11 5.77 0.00
CA ARG A 148 -3.11 4.81 0.48
C ARG A 148 -3.67 3.40 0.41
N LEU A 149 -3.12 2.59 -0.49
CA LEU A 149 -3.37 1.14 -0.55
C LEU A 149 -2.52 0.45 0.50
N THR A 150 -3.11 -0.45 1.27
CA THR A 150 -2.44 -1.32 2.25
C THR A 150 -2.76 -2.77 1.93
N ALA A 151 -1.73 -3.58 1.76
CA ALA A 151 -1.84 -5.02 1.49
C ALA A 151 -1.19 -5.80 2.65
N ASN A 152 -2.01 -6.53 3.40
CA ASN A 152 -1.63 -7.42 4.47
C ASN A 152 -1.97 -8.87 4.09
N ARG A 153 -1.26 -9.39 3.10
CA ARG A 153 -1.43 -10.75 2.56
C ARG A 153 -0.09 -11.49 2.51
N PRO A 154 0.44 -11.90 3.68
CA PRO A 154 1.69 -12.67 3.76
C PRO A 154 1.53 -14.10 3.21
N ASP A 155 0.29 -14.55 3.03
CA ASP A 155 -0.11 -15.88 2.55
C ASP A 155 -0.49 -15.90 1.06
N LEU A 156 -0.36 -14.77 0.36
CA LEU A 156 -0.72 -14.67 -1.05
C LEU A 156 0.10 -15.65 -1.88
N ALA A 157 -0.57 -16.57 -2.57
CA ALA A 157 0.08 -17.61 -3.37
C ALA A 157 0.30 -17.19 -4.83
N ALA A 158 -0.52 -16.28 -5.35
CA ALA A 158 -0.49 -15.82 -6.73
C ALA A 158 -0.90 -14.36 -6.83
N SER A 159 -0.43 -13.68 -7.89
CA SER A 159 -0.74 -12.27 -8.12
C SER A 159 -2.23 -12.04 -8.32
N VAL A 160 -2.76 -10.97 -7.72
CA VAL A 160 -4.15 -10.52 -7.85
C VAL A 160 -4.15 -9.14 -8.46
N VAL A 161 -5.02 -8.91 -9.45
CA VAL A 161 -5.16 -7.60 -10.09
C VAL A 161 -6.36 -6.87 -9.50
N VAL A 162 -6.10 -5.68 -8.95
CA VAL A 162 -7.14 -4.77 -8.45
C VAL A 162 -7.16 -3.50 -9.29
N THR A 163 -8.34 -2.92 -9.45
CA THR A 163 -8.54 -1.63 -10.10
C THR A 163 -8.74 -0.57 -9.04
N ILE A 164 -7.79 0.35 -8.93
CA ILE A 164 -7.88 1.52 -8.07
C ILE A 164 -8.64 2.62 -8.81
N SER A 165 -9.61 3.24 -8.14
CA SER A 165 -10.47 4.27 -8.70
C SER A 165 -10.42 5.54 -7.86
N ALA A 166 -10.24 6.68 -8.51
CA ALA A 166 -10.31 8.00 -7.91
C ALA A 166 -11.51 8.75 -8.48
N ALA A 167 -12.40 9.25 -7.63
CA ALA A 167 -13.62 9.93 -8.03
C ALA A 167 -13.65 11.39 -7.52
N ILE A 168 -13.99 12.33 -8.41
CA ILE A 168 -14.20 13.74 -8.09
C ILE A 168 -15.45 14.21 -8.85
N GLY A 169 -16.48 14.65 -8.14
CA GLY A 169 -17.68 15.23 -8.77
C GLY A 169 -18.39 14.33 -9.79
N GLY A 170 -18.23 13.00 -9.69
CA GLY A 170 -18.80 12.02 -10.62
C GLY A 170 -17.88 11.59 -11.78
N VAL A 171 -16.75 12.27 -12.00
CA VAL A 171 -15.70 11.81 -12.92
C VAL A 171 -14.83 10.79 -12.19
N VAL A 172 -14.54 9.66 -12.85
CA VAL A 172 -13.74 8.57 -12.29
C VAL A 172 -12.52 8.31 -13.16
N GLY A 173 -11.33 8.32 -12.55
CA GLY A 173 -10.10 7.81 -13.15
C GLY A 173 -9.72 6.48 -12.53
N THR A 174 -9.13 5.58 -13.32
CA THR A 174 -8.76 4.23 -12.83
C THR A 174 -7.33 3.87 -13.17
N LEU A 175 -6.75 2.96 -12.37
CA LEU A 175 -5.45 2.34 -12.60
C LEU A 175 -5.51 0.87 -12.16
N GLN A 176 -5.03 -0.04 -13.02
CA GLN A 176 -4.85 -1.43 -12.65
C GLN A 176 -3.52 -1.63 -11.91
N VAL A 177 -3.58 -2.37 -10.82
CA VAL A 177 -2.44 -2.64 -9.94
C VAL A 177 -2.38 -4.14 -9.67
N ALA A 178 -1.21 -4.73 -9.89
CA ALA A 178 -0.95 -6.12 -9.52
C ALA A 178 -0.43 -6.20 -8.08
N VAL A 179 -1.15 -6.87 -7.20
CA VAL A 179 -0.66 -7.25 -5.87
C VAL A 179 -0.02 -8.62 -5.98
N ASN A 180 1.29 -8.66 -5.78
CA ASN A 180 2.14 -9.84 -5.97
C ASN A 180 2.45 -10.51 -4.63
N PRO A 181 2.67 -11.84 -4.64
CA PRO A 181 3.06 -12.58 -3.45
C PRO A 181 4.41 -12.10 -2.88
N PRO A 182 4.72 -12.44 -1.61
CA PRO A 182 6.03 -12.16 -1.04
C PRO A 182 7.13 -12.78 -1.87
N THR A 183 8.28 -12.10 -1.95
CA THR A 183 9.42 -12.65 -2.69
C THR A 183 9.99 -13.88 -1.97
N GLY A 184 10.66 -14.76 -2.71
CA GLY A 184 11.30 -15.93 -2.09
C GLY A 184 12.30 -15.55 -0.99
N GLU A 185 12.96 -14.40 -1.13
CA GLU A 185 13.85 -13.84 -0.11
C GLU A 185 13.09 -13.45 1.16
N ASP A 186 11.94 -12.77 1.04
CA ASP A 186 11.09 -12.42 2.19
C ASP A 186 10.62 -13.65 2.95
N VAL A 187 10.21 -14.69 2.23
CA VAL A 187 9.74 -15.95 2.81
C VAL A 187 10.86 -16.67 3.54
N LEU A 188 12.06 -16.72 2.95
CA LEU A 188 13.24 -17.32 3.58
C LEU A 188 13.66 -16.56 4.82
N GLY A 189 13.69 -15.22 4.77
CA GLY A 189 14.02 -14.37 5.93
C GLY A 189 13.10 -14.64 7.11
N ARG A 190 11.79 -14.75 6.87
CA ARG A 190 10.82 -15.11 7.92
C ARG A 190 11.09 -16.50 8.50
N LYS A 191 11.31 -17.52 7.65
CA LYS A 191 11.57 -18.90 8.12
C LYS A 191 12.85 -18.98 8.95
N VAL A 192 13.89 -18.22 8.58
CA VAL A 192 15.13 -18.15 9.35
C VAL A 192 14.85 -17.55 10.73
N ALA A 193 14.11 -16.45 10.82
CA ALA A 193 13.76 -15.84 12.10
C ALA A 193 12.90 -16.77 12.99
N GLU A 194 11.97 -17.52 12.40
CA GLU A 194 11.18 -18.55 13.10
C GLU A 194 12.10 -19.66 13.65
N LEU A 195 13.00 -20.17 12.81
CA LEU A 195 13.96 -21.21 13.20
C LEU A 195 14.95 -20.75 14.27
N GLU A 196 15.43 -19.52 14.21
CA GLU A 196 16.30 -18.95 15.24
C GLU A 196 15.56 -18.89 16.58
N THR A 197 14.30 -18.47 16.56
CA THR A 197 13.46 -18.43 17.77
C THR A 197 13.21 -19.83 18.34
N GLU A 198 12.84 -20.78 17.48
CA GLU A 198 12.60 -22.17 17.87
C GLU A 198 13.88 -22.85 18.39
N SER A 199 15.02 -22.57 17.77
CA SER A 199 16.32 -23.08 18.19
C SER A 199 16.70 -22.56 19.58
N VAL A 200 16.51 -21.27 19.85
CA VAL A 200 16.77 -20.67 21.18
C VAL A 200 15.84 -21.27 22.23
N GLN A 201 14.55 -21.42 21.93
CA GLN A 201 13.58 -22.05 22.84
C GLN A 201 13.96 -23.50 23.16
N THR A 202 14.38 -24.26 22.14
CA THR A 202 14.83 -25.63 22.32
C THR A 202 16.08 -25.70 23.19
N MET A 203 17.04 -24.80 22.96
CA MET A 203 18.27 -24.75 23.77
C MET A 203 17.97 -24.41 25.23
N LEU A 204 17.02 -23.50 25.47
CA LEU A 204 16.57 -23.14 26.83
C LEU A 204 15.91 -24.34 27.52
N ALA A 205 15.02 -25.05 26.83
CA ALA A 205 14.37 -26.24 27.37
C ALA A 205 15.37 -27.37 27.68
N VAL A 206 16.41 -27.54 26.84
CA VAL A 206 17.48 -28.51 27.11
C VAL A 206 18.31 -28.10 28.34
N ALA A 207 18.61 -26.81 28.49
CA ALA A 207 19.32 -26.31 29.67
C ALA A 207 18.50 -26.54 30.96
N GLU A 208 17.21 -26.22 30.94
CA GLU A 208 16.30 -26.45 32.08
C GLU A 208 16.19 -27.94 32.44
N ALA A 209 16.09 -28.81 31.44
CA ALA A 209 16.07 -30.25 31.64
C ALA A 209 17.39 -30.76 32.25
N TYR A 210 18.53 -30.21 31.81
CA TYR A 210 19.84 -30.54 32.37
C TYR A 210 19.98 -30.10 33.82
N GLU A 211 19.59 -28.87 34.15
CA GLU A 211 19.60 -28.35 35.54
C GLU A 211 18.73 -29.22 36.45
N THR A 212 17.52 -29.58 35.99
CA THR A 212 16.63 -30.49 36.72
C THR A 212 17.27 -31.85 36.96
N ALA A 213 17.95 -32.41 35.95
CA ALA A 213 18.64 -33.70 36.08
C ALA A 213 19.79 -33.65 37.10
N VAL A 214 20.57 -32.56 37.13
CA VAL A 214 21.66 -32.36 38.10
C VAL A 214 21.12 -32.26 39.52
N VAL A 215 20.03 -31.51 39.73
CA VAL A 215 19.37 -31.41 41.03
C VAL A 215 18.86 -32.78 41.48
N ASN A 216 18.17 -33.51 40.60
CA ASN A 216 17.68 -34.86 40.90
C ASN A 216 18.82 -35.83 41.23
N ASN A 217 19.94 -35.78 40.51
CA ASN A 217 21.08 -36.64 40.80
C ASN A 217 21.71 -36.30 42.16
N THR A 218 21.87 -35.01 42.47
CA THR A 218 22.36 -34.55 43.78
C THR A 218 21.44 -35.00 44.92
N GLN A 219 20.12 -34.97 44.71
CA GLN A 219 19.15 -35.43 45.68
C GLN A 219 19.24 -36.94 45.90
N ARG A 220 19.36 -37.73 44.82
CA ARG A 220 19.55 -39.18 44.91
C ARG A 220 20.84 -39.56 45.65
N GLU A 221 21.92 -38.81 45.44
CA GLU A 221 23.17 -38.99 46.18
C GLU A 221 22.98 -38.74 47.68
N LYS A 222 22.28 -37.65 48.05
CA LYS A 222 21.94 -37.37 49.46
C LYS A 222 21.10 -38.47 50.08
N GLU A 223 20.06 -38.94 49.40
CA GLU A 223 19.21 -40.03 49.86
C GLU A 223 19.99 -41.34 50.03
N GLY A 224 20.94 -41.62 49.11
CA GLY A 224 21.85 -42.76 49.22
C GLY A 224 22.77 -42.67 50.44
N VAL A 225 23.36 -41.48 50.69
CA VAL A 225 24.20 -41.24 51.87
C VAL A 225 23.39 -41.37 53.17
N ASP A 226 22.18 -40.79 53.24
CA ASP A 226 21.29 -40.90 54.41
C ASP A 226 20.93 -42.37 54.69
N THR A 227 20.63 -43.14 53.64
CA THR A 227 20.34 -44.57 53.78
C THR A 227 21.54 -45.35 54.32
N MET A 228 22.75 -45.07 53.80
CA MET A 228 23.98 -45.69 54.29
C MET A 228 24.27 -45.35 55.75
N LEU A 229 24.05 -44.10 56.16
CA LEU A 229 24.23 -43.67 57.54
C LEU A 229 23.30 -44.44 58.49
N ARG A 230 22.01 -44.54 58.14
CA ARG A 230 21.03 -45.31 58.92
C ARG A 230 21.37 -46.80 58.99
N LEU A 231 21.87 -47.38 57.91
CA LEU A 231 22.36 -48.77 57.91
C LEU A 231 23.53 -48.96 58.88
N THR A 232 24.46 -48.01 58.94
CA THR A 232 25.56 -48.03 59.91
C THR A 232 25.04 -47.94 61.35
N GLU A 233 24.12 -47.02 61.63
CA GLU A 233 23.50 -46.89 62.97
C GLU A 233 22.79 -48.18 63.40
N VAL A 234 22.06 -48.83 62.48
CA VAL A 234 21.41 -50.13 62.74
C VAL A 234 22.44 -51.23 62.99
N TYR A 235 23.55 -51.23 62.25
CA TYR A 235 24.62 -52.21 62.45
C TYR A 235 25.28 -52.07 63.83
N ASP A 236 25.56 -50.85 64.27
CA ASP A 236 26.10 -50.57 65.60
C ASP A 236 25.15 -51.04 66.71
N LEU A 237 23.84 -50.82 66.53
CA LEU A 237 22.81 -51.32 67.45
C LEU A 237 22.82 -52.86 67.53
N PHE A 238 22.94 -53.55 66.40
CA PHE A 238 23.02 -55.00 66.37
C PHE A 238 24.26 -55.53 67.10
N LEU A 239 25.42 -54.89 66.91
CA LEU A 239 26.64 -55.25 67.63
C LEU A 239 26.48 -55.05 69.14
N GLN A 240 25.89 -53.93 69.56
CA GLN A 240 25.61 -53.67 70.97
C GLN A 240 24.67 -54.72 71.56
N GLN A 241 23.60 -55.10 70.84
CA GLN A 241 22.70 -56.17 71.26
C GLN A 241 23.39 -57.52 71.36
N GLN A 242 24.33 -57.86 70.48
CA GLN A 242 25.09 -59.10 70.58
C GLN A 242 25.90 -59.16 71.88
N VAL A 243 26.57 -58.07 72.24
CA VAL A 243 27.34 -57.97 73.50
C VAL A 243 26.41 -58.14 74.71
N GLU A 244 25.25 -57.49 74.73
CA GLU A 244 24.27 -57.63 75.80
C GLU A 244 23.74 -59.06 75.92
N ILE A 245 23.44 -59.71 74.80
CA ILE A 245 22.99 -61.11 74.78
C ILE A 245 24.08 -62.04 75.31
N GLU A 246 25.34 -61.84 74.95
CA GLU A 246 26.45 -62.62 75.47
C GLU A 246 26.62 -62.44 76.98
N ALA A 247 26.51 -61.21 77.47
CA ALA A 247 26.54 -60.91 78.91
C ALA A 247 25.38 -61.60 79.66
N LEU A 248 24.15 -61.49 79.15
CA LEU A 248 22.97 -62.14 79.72
C LEU A 248 23.10 -63.67 79.71
N LYS A 249 23.63 -64.26 78.63
CA LYS A 249 23.89 -65.71 78.56
C LYS A 249 24.88 -66.16 79.63
N ALA A 250 25.95 -65.40 79.85
CA ALA A 250 26.91 -65.69 80.90
C ALA A 250 26.26 -65.64 82.28
N GLU A 251 25.47 -64.60 82.57
CA GLU A 251 24.74 -64.46 83.83
C GLU A 251 23.75 -65.61 84.07
N VAL A 252 22.93 -65.98 83.07
CA VAL A 252 22.01 -67.12 83.18
C VAL A 252 22.74 -68.44 83.41
N SER A 253 23.92 -68.64 82.80
CA SER A 253 24.74 -69.83 83.03
C SER A 253 25.24 -69.92 84.47
N THR A 254 25.58 -68.78 85.09
CA THR A 254 25.97 -68.77 86.51
C THR A 254 24.78 -69.09 87.43
N LEU A 255 23.60 -68.54 87.13
CA LEU A 255 22.37 -68.78 87.90
C LEU A 255 21.84 -70.23 87.80
N ARG A 256 22.06 -70.92 86.68
CA ARG A 256 21.66 -72.32 86.48
C ARG A 256 22.67 -73.35 87.02
N GLY A 257 23.86 -72.92 87.42
CA GLY A 257 24.92 -73.77 87.97
C GLY A 257 24.91 -73.90 89.50
N CYS A 258 23.96 -73.25 90.17
CA CYS A 258 23.65 -73.39 91.60
C CYS A 258 22.34 -74.18 91.77
#